data_AF-A0A8K1ZY85-F1
#
_entry.id   AF-A0A8K1ZY85-F1
#
_cell.length_a   1.000
_cell.length_b   1.000
_cell.length_c   1.000
_cell.angle_alpha   90.00
_cell.angle_beta   90.00
_cell.angle_gamma   90.00
#
_symmetry.space_group_name_H-M   'P 1'
#
loop_
_entity.id
_entity.type
_entity.pdbx_description
1 polymer ?
#
loop_
_entity_poly.entity_id
_entity_poly.type
_entity_poly.pdbx_seq_one_letter_code
_entity_poly.pdbx_strand_id
1 'polypeptide(L)'
;LGSSLAHYGLFFLALTLGVKEVWFWQDNRFSLYRLNDSSSDYDSIEQSTFFPDLDFTLLATYIQPEAEPQAVRAFLQALRQQGSN
;
A
#
# COMPACT_ATOMS: atom_id res chain seq x y z
N LEU A 1 15.43 8.60 8.51
CA LEU A 1 15.28 7.62 9.62
C LEU A 1 13.83 7.17 9.90
N GLY A 2 12.79 7.82 9.36
CA GLY A 2 11.39 7.51 9.71
C GLY A 2 10.68 6.39 8.92
N SER A 3 11.16 5.99 7.75
CA SER A 3 10.47 5.00 6.90
C SER A 3 10.78 3.55 7.29
N SER A 4 11.99 3.24 7.75
CA SER A 4 12.43 1.87 8.01
C SER A 4 11.70 1.20 9.18
N LEU A 5 11.49 1.88 10.31
CA LEU A 5 10.75 1.31 11.46
C LEU A 5 9.27 0.99 11.16
N ALA A 6 8.61 1.78 10.29
CA ALA A 6 7.22 1.54 9.93
C ALA A 6 7.04 0.25 9.12
N HIS A 7 8.01 -0.06 8.24
CA HIS A 7 7.99 -1.30 7.45
C HIS A 7 8.14 -2.52 8.35
N TYR A 8 9.07 -2.50 9.32
CA TYR A 8 9.25 -3.60 10.27
C TYR A 8 8.00 -3.88 11.13
N GLY A 9 7.31 -2.82 11.58
CA GLY A 9 6.05 -2.99 12.32
C GLY A 9 4.93 -3.61 11.48
N LEU A 10 4.81 -3.18 10.21
CA LEU A 10 3.80 -3.75 9.30
C LEU A 10 4.11 -5.21 8.95
N PHE A 11 5.39 -5.54 8.73
CA PHE A 11 5.81 -6.92 8.49
C PHE A 11 5.53 -7.83 9.69
N PHE A 12 5.73 -7.34 10.92
CA PHE A 12 5.40 -8.12 12.10
C PHE A 12 3.89 -8.44 12.17
N LEU A 13 3.02 -7.46 11.91
CA LEU A 13 1.58 -7.71 11.85
C LEU A 13 1.21 -8.69 10.74
N ALA A 14 1.75 -8.49 9.54
CA ALA A 14 1.52 -9.38 8.40
C ALA A 14 1.97 -10.82 8.70
N LEU A 15 3.12 -11.00 9.35
CA LEU A 15 3.62 -12.29 9.80
C LEU A 15 2.67 -12.94 10.80
N THR A 16 2.21 -12.21 11.81
CA THR A 16 1.26 -12.75 12.81
C THR A 16 -0.08 -13.16 12.20
N LEU A 17 -0.47 -12.54 11.08
CA LEU A 17 -1.67 -12.87 10.32
C LEU A 17 -1.43 -13.94 9.25
N GLY A 18 -0.18 -14.40 9.07
CA GLY A 18 0.19 -15.41 8.06
C GLY A 18 0.09 -14.92 6.62
N VAL A 19 0.20 -13.61 6.38
CA VAL A 19 0.10 -13.01 5.05
C VAL A 19 1.31 -13.40 4.22
N LYS A 20 1.08 -14.16 3.14
CA LYS A 20 2.16 -14.70 2.31
C LYS A 20 2.86 -13.66 1.43
N GLU A 21 2.16 -12.61 1.02
CA GLU A 21 2.71 -11.58 0.13
C GLU A 21 2.18 -10.21 0.55
N VAL A 22 3.07 -9.22 0.61
CA VAL A 22 2.76 -7.84 1.02
C VAL A 22 3.22 -6.89 -0.09
N TRP A 23 2.33 -6.00 -0.51
CA TRP A 23 2.61 -4.99 -1.53
C TRP A 23 2.62 -3.61 -0.90
N PHE A 24 3.77 -2.94 -0.97
CA PHE A 24 3.91 -1.55 -0.54
C PHE A 24 3.74 -0.64 -1.73
N TRP A 25 2.86 0.34 -1.58
CA TRP A 25 2.73 1.45 -2.50
C TRP A 25 3.45 2.68 -1.92
N GLN A 26 4.56 3.08 -2.53
CA GLN A 26 5.30 4.27 -2.12
C GLN A 26 5.96 4.93 -3.35
N ASP A 27 5.97 6.27 -3.39
CA ASP A 27 6.64 7.05 -4.44
C ASP A 27 6.23 6.59 -5.88
N ASN A 28 4.94 6.33 -6.06
CA ASN A 28 4.34 5.83 -7.30
C ASN A 28 4.90 4.50 -7.81
N ARG A 29 5.45 3.68 -6.91
CA ARG A 29 5.96 2.34 -7.23
C ARG A 29 5.46 1.31 -6.23
N PHE A 30 5.34 0.09 -6.75
CA PHE A 30 5.13 -1.09 -5.92
C PHE A 30 6.45 -1.70 -5.51
N SER A 31 6.57 -2.01 -4.22
CA SER A 31 7.62 -2.90 -3.69
C SER A 31 6.93 -4.13 -3.12
N LEU A 32 7.27 -5.30 -3.65
CA LEU A 32 6.64 -6.55 -3.27
C LEU A 32 7.57 -7.32 -2.33
N TYR A 33 6.96 -7.93 -1.32
CA TYR A 33 7.68 -8.77 -0.37
C TYR A 33 6.91 -10.06 -0.13
N ARG A 34 7.62 -11.17 -0.01
CA ARG A 34 7.03 -12.49 0.23
C ARG A 34 7.57 -13.09 1.51
N LEU A 35 6.66 -13.68 2.28
CA LEU A 35 7.02 -14.44 3.47
C LEU A 35 7.81 -15.68 3.05
N ASN A 36 9.04 -15.77 3.55
CA ASN A 36 9.90 -16.93 3.42
C ASN A 36 9.46 -18.00 4.43
N ASP A 37 8.98 -19.12 3.90
CA ASP A 37 8.49 -20.23 4.73
C ASP A 37 9.59 -20.88 5.59
N SER A 38 10.87 -20.63 5.29
CA SER A 38 12.02 -21.19 6.02
C SER A 38 12.57 -20.25 7.11
N SER A 39 12.55 -18.93 6.90
CA SER A 39 13.15 -17.96 7.82
C SER A 39 12.15 -17.11 8.61
N SER A 40 10.84 -17.27 8.38
CA SER A 40 9.79 -16.42 9.00
C SER A 40 10.03 -14.92 8.79
N ASP A 41 10.62 -14.56 7.66
CA ASP A 41 10.96 -13.18 7.29
C ASP A 41 10.47 -12.86 5.88
N TYR A 42 10.47 -11.59 5.50
CA TYR A 42 9.98 -11.11 4.21
C TYR A 42 11.13 -10.80 3.25
N ASP A 43 11.17 -11.51 2.12
CA ASP A 43 12.13 -11.27 1.03
C ASP A 43 11.52 -10.35 -0.03
N SER A 44 12.29 -9.41 -0.57
CA SER A 44 11.85 -8.58 -1.69
C SER A 44 11.77 -9.39 -2.98
N ILE A 45 10.67 -9.27 -3.72
CA ILE A 45 10.45 -9.94 -5.00
C ILE A 45 10.17 -8.92 -6.10
N GLU A 46 10.54 -9.24 -7.34
CA GLU A 46 10.28 -8.37 -8.50
C GLU A 46 8.88 -8.58 -9.10
N GLN A 47 8.29 -9.76 -8.87
CA GLN A 47 6.99 -10.14 -9.41
C GLN A 47 6.17 -10.92 -8.38
N SER A 48 4.85 -10.75 -8.41
CA SER A 48 3.93 -11.49 -7.54
C SER A 48 3.97 -12.97 -7.86
N THR A 49 4.03 -13.82 -6.83
CA THR A 49 3.87 -15.26 -7.05
C THR A 49 2.40 -15.62 -7.29
N PHE A 50 1.46 -14.85 -6.71
CA PHE A 50 0.03 -15.09 -6.84
C PHE A 50 -0.54 -14.54 -8.16
N PHE A 51 0.03 -13.46 -8.68
CA PHE A 51 -0.41 -12.81 -9.93
C PHE A 51 0.79 -12.61 -10.88
N PRO A 52 1.32 -13.69 -11.49
CA PRO A 52 2.51 -13.61 -12.33
C PRO A 52 2.30 -12.76 -13.59
N ASP A 53 1.07 -12.71 -14.11
CA ASP A 53 0.72 -11.97 -15.32
C ASP A 53 0.35 -10.51 -15.06
N LEU A 54 0.31 -10.08 -13.79
CA LEU A 54 -0.06 -8.71 -13.43
C LEU A 54 1.15 -7.78 -13.56
N ASP A 55 1.06 -6.82 -14.46
CA ASP A 55 2.05 -5.76 -14.59
C ASP A 55 1.84 -4.69 -13.50
N PHE A 56 2.64 -4.78 -12.43
CA PHE A 56 2.63 -3.82 -11.32
C PHE A 56 3.11 -2.43 -11.74
N THR A 57 3.93 -2.31 -12.79
CA THR A 57 4.35 -1.02 -13.32
C THR A 57 3.19 -0.34 -14.03
N LEU A 58 2.43 -1.09 -14.83
CA LEU A 58 1.20 -0.59 -15.44
C LEU A 58 0.17 -0.23 -14.37
N LEU A 59 -0.07 -1.12 -13.40
CA LEU A 59 -1.00 -0.87 -12.29
C LEU A 59 -0.65 0.41 -11.52
N ALA A 60 0.65 0.66 -11.32
CA ALA A 60 1.11 1.87 -10.65
C ALA A 60 0.64 3.16 -11.35
N THR A 61 0.53 3.15 -12.67
CA THR A 61 0.04 4.33 -13.42
C THR A 61 -1.44 4.63 -13.18
N TYR A 62 -2.23 3.64 -12.73
CA TYR A 62 -3.65 3.78 -12.49
C TYR A 62 -4.01 4.07 -11.03
N ILE A 63 -3.07 3.88 -10.10
CA ILE A 63 -3.28 4.23 -8.69
C ILE A 63 -3.02 5.72 -8.53
N GLN A 64 -4.10 6.44 -8.23
CA GLN A 64 -4.09 7.88 -8.01
C GLN A 64 -4.50 8.16 -6.55
N PRO A 65 -3.57 8.14 -5.58
CA PRO A 65 -3.89 8.44 -4.17
C PRO A 65 -4.39 9.87 -3.99
N GLU A 66 -3.91 10.79 -4.84
CA GLU A 66 -4.25 12.21 -4.89
C GLU A 66 -5.48 12.50 -5.76
N ALA A 67 -6.07 11.50 -6.44
CA ALA A 67 -7.38 11.65 -7.06
C ALA A 67 -8.45 11.58 -5.97
N GLU A 68 -8.40 12.53 -5.04
CA GLU A 68 -9.57 12.94 -4.31
C GLU A 68 -10.60 13.33 -5.37
N PRO A 69 -11.76 12.68 -5.47
CA PRO A 69 -12.79 13.14 -6.37
C PRO A 69 -13.04 14.58 -5.96
N GLN A 70 -12.77 15.56 -6.83
CA GLN A 70 -12.93 16.98 -6.49
C GLN A 70 -14.33 17.24 -5.91
N ALA A 71 -15.31 16.45 -6.32
CA ALA A 71 -16.66 16.39 -5.76
C ALA A 71 -16.69 16.03 -4.25
N VAL A 72 -15.95 15.03 -3.79
CA VAL A 72 -15.88 14.63 -2.38
C VAL A 72 -15.19 15.71 -1.55
N ARG A 73 -14.10 16.30 -2.06
CA ARG A 73 -13.45 17.48 -1.44
C ARG A 73 -14.44 18.63 -1.23
N ALA A 74 -15.09 19.04 -2.32
CA ALA A 74 -16.02 20.16 -2.33
C ALA A 74 -17.20 19.92 -1.37
N PHE A 75 -17.73 18.69 -1.36
CA PHE A 75 -18.82 18.30 -0.47
C PHE A 75 -18.43 18.35 1.01
N LEU A 76 -17.27 17.78 1.38
CA LEU A 76 -16.78 17.82 2.76
C LEU A 76 -16.47 19.25 3.23
N GLN A 77 -15.98 20.11 2.32
CA GLN A 77 -15.78 21.54 2.60
C GLN A 77 -17.11 22.25 2.87
N ALA A 78 -18.15 21.98 2.08
CA ALA A 78 -19.49 22.56 2.28
C ALA A 78 -20.09 22.16 3.63
N LEU A 79 -19.99 20.88 4.02
CA LEU A 79 -20.48 20.40 5.33
C LEU A 79 -19.79 21.10 6.51
N ARG A 80 -18.47 21.34 6.43
CA ARG A 80 -17.73 22.06 7.48
C ARG A 80 -18.15 23.52 7.62
N GLN A 81 -18.51 24.17 6.52
CA GLN A 81 -19.00 25.56 6.54
C GLN A 81 -20.43 25.67 7.08
N GLN A 82 -21.26 24.64 6.88
CA GLN A 82 -22.63 24.60 7.40
C GLN A 82 -22.73 24.31 8.90
N GLY A 83 -21.77 23.58 9.48
CA GLY A 83 -21.76 23.27 10.92
C GLY A 83 -21.15 24.35 11.81
N SER A 84 -20.69 25.47 11.26
CA SER A 84 -20.05 26.58 11.99
C SER A 84 -20.95 27.83 12.11
N ASN A 85 -22.25 27.67 11.87
CA ASN A 85 -23.28 28.70 12.01
C ASN A 85 -24.37 28.18 12.95
#